data_AF-A0A3R7UIF7-F1
#
_entry.id   AF-A0A3R7UIF7-F1
#
_cell.length_a   1.000
_cell.length_b   1.000
_cell.length_c   1.000
_cell.angle_alpha   90.00
_cell.angle_beta   90.00
_cell.angle_gamma   90.00
#
_symmetry.space_group_name_H-M   'P 1'
#
loop_
_entity.id
_entity.type
_entity.pdbx_description
1 polymer ?
#
loop_
_entity_poly.entity_id
_entity_poly.type
_entity_poly.pdbx_seq_one_letter_code
_entity_poly.pdbx_strand_id
1 'polypeptide(L)'
;MEKLHLHAGLYKELQSRLKKGDVMDRYSRLLGKFSRNKSEAKLAQQLNKSVKAPEANANGTSGYLIKEGKNAGKVLKHLKTDKNKL
;
A
#
# COMPACT_ATOMS: atom_id res chain seq x y z
N MET A 1 17.99 62.39 4.34
CA MET A 1 18.30 61.47 5.45
C MET A 1 17.11 60.58 5.84
N GLU A 2 15.88 61.08 5.84
CA GLU A 2 14.68 60.36 6.31
C GLU A 2 14.32 59.07 5.52
N LYS A 3 14.39 59.12 4.18
CA LYS A 3 14.10 57.94 3.32
C LYS A 3 15.03 56.73 3.54
N LEU A 4 16.30 56.97 3.90
CA LEU A 4 17.26 55.90 4.18
C LEU A 4 16.95 55.18 5.49
N HIS A 5 16.50 55.92 6.51
CA HIS A 5 16.08 55.35 7.79
C HIS A 5 14.79 54.52 7.65
N LEU A 6 13.84 54.99 6.82
CA LEU A 6 12.62 54.25 6.52
C LEU A 6 12.93 52.91 5.80
N HIS A 7 13.82 52.94 4.82
CA HIS A 7 14.23 51.75 4.06
C HIS A 7 14.96 50.72 4.94
N ALA A 8 15.86 51.19 5.82
CA ALA A 8 16.58 50.32 6.75
C ALA A 8 15.67 49.67 7.81
N GLY A 9 14.65 50.40 8.29
CA GLY A 9 13.65 49.86 9.22
C GLY A 9 12.83 48.74 8.60
N LEU A 10 12.35 48.96 7.37
CA LEU A 10 11.54 47.98 6.63
C LEU A 10 12.34 46.71 6.31
N TYR A 11 13.63 46.85 5.96
CA TYR A 11 14.52 45.72 5.72
C TYR A 11 14.75 44.87 6.99
N LYS A 12 14.96 45.51 8.15
CA LYS A 12 15.13 44.79 9.43
C LYS A 12 13.87 44.06 9.86
N GLU A 13 12.69 44.66 9.65
CA GLU A 13 11.41 44.03 9.94
C GLU A 13 11.21 42.78 9.08
N LEU A 14 11.49 42.86 7.77
CA LEU A 14 11.37 41.74 6.85
C LEU A 14 12.31 40.57 7.22
N GLN A 15 13.55 40.89 7.62
CA GLN A 15 14.52 39.91 8.12
C GLN A 15 14.10 39.29 9.47
N SER A 16 13.46 40.07 10.36
CA SER A 16 12.95 39.55 11.63
C SER A 16 11.79 38.55 11.45
N ARG A 17 10.98 38.75 10.39
CA ARG A 17 9.90 37.83 9.99
C ARG A 17 10.45 36.58 9.30
N LEU A 18 11.54 36.70 8.54
CA LEU A 18 12.27 35.57 7.96
C LEU A 18 13.34 35.05 8.93
N LYS A 19 12.93 34.35 9.99
CA LYS A 19 13.89 33.58 10.79
C LYS A 19 14.44 32.44 9.92
N LYS A 20 15.73 32.50 9.58
CA LYS A 20 16.44 31.49 8.76
C LYS A 20 16.22 30.05 9.26
N GLY A 21 16.10 29.85 10.58
CA GLY A 21 15.75 28.56 11.20
C GLY A 21 14.35 28.07 10.83
N ASP A 22 13.34 28.94 10.82
CA ASP A 22 11.96 28.55 10.55
C ASP A 22 11.71 28.17 9.07
N VAL A 23 12.52 28.72 8.16
CA VAL A 23 12.51 28.32 6.74
C VAL A 23 13.14 26.93 6.58
N MET A 24 14.35 26.71 7.11
CA MET A 24 15.04 25.42 7.01
C MET A 24 14.29 24.30 7.74
N ASP A 25 13.62 24.61 8.85
CA ASP A 25 12.79 23.68 9.60
C ASP A 25 11.54 23.26 8.81
N ARG A 26 10.89 24.20 8.13
CA ARG A 26 9.72 23.90 7.28
C ARG A 26 10.11 23.01 6.09
N TYR A 27 11.22 23.30 5.42
CA TYR A 27 11.72 22.46 4.34
C TYR A 27 12.09 21.06 4.83
N SER A 28 12.79 20.96 5.95
CA SER A 28 13.15 19.66 6.55
C SER A 28 11.91 18.84 6.93
N ARG A 29 10.89 19.49 7.52
CA ARG A 29 9.60 18.86 7.83
C ARG A 29 8.87 18.39 6.57
N LEU A 30 8.85 19.19 5.50
CA LEU A 30 8.20 18.84 4.25
C LEU A 30 8.88 17.63 3.59
N LEU A 31 10.22 17.63 3.51
CA LEU A 31 11.00 16.53 2.96
C LEU A 31 10.85 15.25 3.80
N GLY A 32 10.82 15.39 5.13
CA GLY A 32 10.56 14.29 6.06
C GLY A 32 9.17 13.67 5.83
N LYS A 33 8.13 14.50 5.70
CA LYS A 33 6.76 14.04 5.40
C LYS A 33 6.69 13.34 4.03
N PHE A 34 7.28 13.93 3.00
CA PHE A 34 7.31 13.32 1.66
C PHE A 34 7.96 11.93 1.69
N SER A 35 9.10 11.81 2.35
CA SER A 35 9.84 10.54 2.44
C SER A 35 9.02 9.46 3.17
N ARG A 36 8.34 9.81 4.27
CA ARG A 36 7.44 8.92 5.00
C ARG A 36 6.26 8.47 4.15
N ASN A 37 5.54 9.41 3.53
CA ASN A 37 4.40 9.10 2.67
C ASN A 37 4.80 8.18 1.50
N LYS A 38 6.00 8.38 0.91
CA LYS A 38 6.53 7.51 -0.14
C LYS A 38 6.79 6.09 0.36
N SER A 39 7.34 5.94 1.57
CA SER A 39 7.56 4.61 2.17
C SER A 39 6.26 3.90 2.52
N GLU A 40 5.28 4.61 3.06
CA GLU A 40 3.95 4.07 3.37
C GLU A 40 3.21 3.63 2.11
N ALA A 41 3.23 4.44 1.05
CA ALA A 41 2.62 4.09 -0.22
C ALA A 41 3.27 2.83 -0.84
N LYS A 42 4.59 2.70 -0.76
CA LYS A 42 5.31 1.51 -1.23
C LYS A 42 4.93 0.26 -0.44
N LEU A 43 4.85 0.37 0.89
CA LEU A 43 4.44 -0.72 1.76
C LEU A 43 3.00 -1.15 1.46
N ALA A 44 2.07 -0.21 1.36
CA ALA A 44 0.67 -0.47 1.02
C ALA A 44 0.55 -1.17 -0.35
N GLN A 45 1.32 -0.74 -1.36
CA GLN A 45 1.35 -1.39 -2.66
C GLN A 45 1.89 -2.82 -2.58
N GLN A 46 2.93 -3.07 -1.79
CA GLN A 46 3.49 -4.42 -1.59
C GLN A 46 2.48 -5.33 -0.88
N LEU A 47 1.84 -4.84 0.18
CA LEU A 47 0.79 -5.58 0.89
C LEU A 47 -0.34 -5.94 -0.05
N ASN A 48 -0.90 -4.96 -0.78
CA ASN A 48 -1.98 -5.19 -1.75
C ASN A 48 -1.59 -6.20 -2.85
N LYS A 49 -0.34 -6.19 -3.33
CA LYS A 49 0.15 -7.20 -4.29
C LYS A 49 0.31 -8.58 -3.67
N SER A 50 0.67 -8.63 -2.38
CA SER A 50 0.87 -9.88 -1.63
C SER A 50 -0.43 -10.49 -1.11
N VAL A 51 -1.55 -9.74 -1.11
CA VAL A 51 -2.89 -10.29 -0.84
C VAL A 51 -3.23 -11.27 -1.95
N LYS A 52 -2.86 -12.53 -1.73
CA LYS A 52 -3.43 -13.65 -2.45
C LYS A 52 -4.82 -13.87 -1.88
N ALA A 53 -5.82 -13.96 -2.75
CA ALA A 53 -7.11 -14.48 -2.34
C ALA A 53 -6.87 -15.83 -1.64
N PRO A 54 -7.58 -16.13 -0.54
CA PRO A 54 -7.62 -17.50 -0.03
C PRO A 54 -7.92 -18.42 -1.21
N GLU A 55 -7.20 -19.53 -1.33
CA GLU A 55 -7.49 -20.61 -2.29
C GLU A 55 -8.87 -21.17 -1.96
N ALA A 56 -9.93 -20.48 -2.38
CA ALA A 56 -11.31 -20.81 -2.05
C ALA A 56 -11.69 -22.19 -2.61
N ASN A 57 -10.95 -22.67 -3.61
CA ASN A 57 -11.35 -23.80 -4.42
C ASN A 57 -10.25 -24.85 -4.67
N ALA A 58 -9.03 -24.75 -4.14
CA ALA A 58 -7.93 -25.70 -4.38
C ALA A 58 -7.98 -26.31 -5.80
N ASN A 59 -7.73 -25.50 -6.83
CA ASN A 59 -7.85 -25.90 -8.25
C ASN A 59 -9.26 -26.30 -8.76
N GLY A 60 -10.34 -25.75 -8.20
CA GLY A 60 -11.70 -25.88 -8.77
C GLY A 60 -12.37 -27.25 -8.60
N THR A 61 -11.76 -28.18 -7.85
CA THR A 61 -12.30 -29.52 -7.63
C THR A 61 -12.85 -29.65 -6.22
N SER A 62 -14.14 -29.32 -6.05
CA SER A 62 -14.92 -29.70 -4.85
C SER A 62 -15.25 -31.19 -4.91
N GLY A 63 -14.26 -32.06 -4.73
CA GLY A 63 -14.48 -33.51 -4.74
C GLY A 63 -13.41 -34.26 -3.95
N TYR A 64 -13.77 -35.44 -3.44
CA TYR A 64 -12.84 -36.29 -2.70
C TYR A 64 -11.74 -36.82 -3.64
N LEU A 65 -10.48 -36.52 -3.33
CA LEU A 65 -9.32 -37.07 -4.03
C LEU A 65 -9.16 -38.56 -3.68
N ILE A 66 -9.10 -39.41 -4.69
CA ILE A 66 -8.85 -40.84 -4.50
C ILE A 66 -7.35 -41.03 -4.23
N LYS A 67 -7.01 -41.55 -3.05
CA LYS A 67 -5.61 -41.75 -2.61
C LYS A 67 -4.96 -43.02 -3.17
N GLU A 68 -5.73 -44.08 -3.35
CA GLU A 68 -5.19 -45.41 -3.68
C GLU A 68 -6.04 -46.14 -4.74
N GLY A 69 -5.43 -47.09 -5.46
CA GLY A 69 -6.06 -47.93 -6.47
C GLY A 69 -5.98 -47.41 -7.92
N LYS A 70 -6.65 -48.09 -8.86
CA LYS A 70 -6.59 -47.82 -10.32
C LYS A 70 -6.96 -46.37 -10.73
N ASN A 71 -7.64 -45.64 -9.85
CA ASN A 71 -8.07 -44.26 -10.06
C ASN A 71 -7.42 -43.26 -9.10
N ALA A 72 -6.29 -43.63 -8.47
CA ALA A 72 -5.52 -42.72 -7.63
C ALA A 72 -5.14 -41.43 -8.39
N GLY A 73 -5.25 -40.28 -7.72
CA GLY A 73 -4.99 -38.96 -8.30
C GLY A 73 -6.17 -38.37 -9.09
N LYS A 74 -7.27 -39.11 -9.28
CA LYS A 74 -8.51 -38.57 -9.87
C LYS A 74 -9.46 -38.06 -8.78
N VAL A 75 -10.24 -37.04 -9.10
CA VAL A 75 -11.27 -36.47 -8.22
C VAL A 75 -12.59 -37.21 -8.43
N LEU A 76 -13.20 -37.70 -7.33
CA LEU A 76 -14.53 -38.29 -7.36
C LEU A 76 -15.56 -37.18 -7.61
N LYS A 77 -16.05 -37.07 -8.86
CA LYS A 77 -17.19 -36.21 -9.20
C LYS A 77 -18.38 -36.63 -8.32
N HIS A 78 -19.14 -35.69 -7.77
CA HIS A 78 -20.39 -35.99 -7.07
C HIS A 78 -21.25 -36.89 -7.96
N LEU A 79 -21.37 -38.17 -7.58
CA LEU A 79 -22.15 -39.15 -8.31
C LEU A 79 -23.62 -38.72 -8.22
N LYS A 80 -24.13 -38.02 -9.22
CA LYS A 80 -25.56 -38.09 -9.50
C LYS A 80 -25.79 -39.51 -10.00
N THR A 81 -26.34 -40.37 -9.15
CA THR A 81 -26.83 -41.67 -9.59
C THR A 81 -28.01 -41.43 -10.50
N ASP A 82 -27.84 -41.62 -11.80
CA ASP A 82 -28.98 -41.71 -12.71
C ASP A 82 -29.78 -42.95 -12.29
N LYS A 83 -31.03 -42.74 -11.85
CA LYS A 83 -31.94 -43.76 -11.31
C LYS A 83 -32.38 -44.81 -12.33
N ASN A 84 -31.69 -44.97 -13.46
CA ASN A 84 -32.05 -45.90 -14.52
C ASN A 84 -30.93 -46.92 -14.75
N LYS A 85 -30.83 -47.89 -13.84
CA LYS A 85 -30.50 -49.30 -14.10
C LYS A 85 -30.43 -50.04 -12.75
N LEU A 86 -31.56 -50.65 -12.40
CA LEU A 86 -31.63 -51.85 -11.55
C LEU A 86 -31.53 -53.06 -12.48
#